data_AF-A0A227J6K8-F1
#
_entry.id   AF-A0A227J6K8-F1
#
_cell.length_a   1.000
_cell.length_b   1.000
_cell.length_c   1.000
_cell.angle_alpha   90.00
_cell.angle_beta   90.00
_cell.angle_gamma   90.00
#
_symmetry.space_group_name_H-M   'P 1'
#
loop_
_entity.id
_entity.type
_entity.pdbx_description
1 polymer ?
#
loop_
_entity_poly.entity_id
_entity_poly.type
_entity_poly.pdbx_seq_one_letter_code
_entity_poly.pdbx_strand_id
1 'polypeptide(L)'
;MGANINTDVVNGKLGIVDGYTGEIFLEPNRQLLREYRSLVSEESELFAMVNKDLALPAVTLDNQYIEVMLNAGLSADSNIAINTGVDGVGLYRTEIAFLLQHHFPSEDEQYHQYRAILNSYSNQRVV
;
A
#
# COMPACT_ATOMS: atom_id res chain seq x y z
N MET A 1 0.27 -8.08 -17.48
CA MET A 1 -0.85 -7.12 -17.53
C MET A 1 -0.25 -5.73 -17.35
N GLY A 2 -0.62 -4.80 -18.22
CA GLY A 2 -0.16 -3.42 -18.19
C GLY A 2 -0.97 -2.63 -19.21
N ALA A 3 -1.15 -1.34 -19.00
CA ALA A 3 -1.82 -0.50 -19.97
C ALA A 3 -0.94 -0.45 -21.24
N ASN A 4 -1.51 -0.82 -22.40
CA ASN A 4 -0.80 -0.74 -23.68
C ASN A 4 -0.78 0.73 -24.13
N ILE A 5 0.19 1.46 -23.59
CA ILE A 5 0.31 2.91 -23.74
C ILE A 5 1.62 3.23 -24.44
N ASN A 6 1.53 4.03 -25.49
CA ASN A 6 2.70 4.59 -26.14
C ASN A 6 3.30 5.69 -25.25
N THR A 7 4.49 5.42 -24.70
CA THR A 7 5.18 6.32 -23.77
C THR A 7 5.57 7.65 -24.41
N ASP A 8 5.84 7.69 -25.72
CA ASP A 8 6.17 8.92 -26.43
C ASP A 8 4.96 9.87 -26.49
N VAL A 9 3.75 9.31 -26.51
CA VAL A 9 2.50 10.09 -26.54
C VAL A 9 2.16 10.66 -25.16
N VAL A 10 2.60 10.02 -24.07
CA VAL A 10 2.32 10.44 -22.70
C VAL A 10 3.38 11.41 -22.17
N ASN A 11 4.63 11.26 -22.61
CA ASN A 11 5.77 11.96 -22.02
C ASN A 11 5.57 13.49 -22.03
N GLY A 12 5.74 14.11 -20.87
CA GLY A 12 5.61 15.56 -20.68
C GLY A 12 4.17 16.11 -20.67
N LYS A 13 3.14 15.26 -20.82
CA LYS A 13 1.74 15.68 -20.77
C LYS A 13 1.19 15.63 -19.34
N LEU A 14 0.31 16.57 -19.03
CA LEU A 14 -0.52 16.48 -17.84
C LEU A 14 -1.49 15.30 -18.00
N GLY A 15 -1.60 14.45 -16.98
CA GLY A 15 -2.53 13.34 -17.00
C GLY A 15 -3.22 13.11 -15.67
N ILE A 16 -4.37 12.44 -15.73
CA ILE A 16 -5.09 11.91 -14.58
C ILE A 16 -5.02 10.38 -14.68
N VAL A 17 -4.71 9.71 -13.57
CA VAL A 17 -4.76 8.26 -13.45
C VAL A 17 -5.90 7.91 -12.53
N ASP A 18 -6.91 7.23 -13.06
CA ASP A 18 -8.05 6.75 -12.29
C ASP A 18 -7.81 5.28 -11.91
N GLY A 19 -7.44 5.05 -10.65
CA GLY A 19 -7.21 3.70 -10.12
C GLY A 19 -8.47 2.87 -9.93
N TYR A 20 -9.65 3.50 -9.90
CA TYR A 20 -10.93 2.81 -9.72
C TYR A 20 -11.47 2.27 -11.04
N THR A 21 -11.41 3.08 -12.11
CA THR A 21 -11.85 2.65 -13.44
C THR A 21 -10.73 2.03 -14.27
N GLY A 22 -9.47 2.26 -13.89
CA GLY A 22 -8.29 1.82 -14.65
C GLY A 22 -8.01 2.70 -15.88
N GLU A 23 -8.52 3.92 -15.92
CA GLU A 23 -8.41 4.83 -17.06
C GLU A 23 -7.30 5.88 -16.87
N ILE A 24 -6.78 6.37 -18.01
CA ILE A 24 -5.79 7.45 -18.04
C ILE A 24 -6.29 8.55 -18.99
N PHE A 25 -6.42 9.76 -18.46
CA PHE A 25 -6.81 10.93 -19.25
C PHE A 25 -5.58 11.79 -19.50
N LEU A 26 -5.24 12.03 -20.78
CA LEU A 26 -4.12 12.90 -21.17
C LEU A 26 -4.64 14.27 -21.59
N GLU A 27 -3.90 15.32 -21.23
CA GLU A 27 -4.24 16.73 -21.50
C GLU A 27 -5.70 17.06 -21.12
N PRO A 28 -6.14 16.70 -19.90
CA PRO A 28 -7.52 16.88 -19.49
C PRO A 28 -7.90 18.36 -19.54
N ASN A 29 -9.13 18.63 -19.99
CA ASN A 29 -9.66 19.98 -19.99
C ASN A 29 -9.84 20.49 -18.54
N ARG A 30 -10.03 21.82 -18.40
CA ARG A 30 -10.18 22.45 -17.08
C ARG A 30 -11.40 21.97 -16.29
N GLN A 31 -12.44 21.49 -16.95
CA GLN A 31 -13.63 20.98 -16.28
C GLN A 31 -13.31 19.64 -15.61
N LEU A 32 -12.77 18.70 -16.38
CA LEU A 32 -12.37 17.38 -15.91
C LEU A 32 -11.32 17.46 -14.79
N LEU A 33 -10.33 18.36 -14.93
CA LEU A 33 -9.35 18.62 -13.88
C LEU A 33 -9.98 19.09 -12.56
N ARG A 34 -11.04 19.91 -12.61
CA ARG A 34 -11.71 20.39 -11.40
C ARG A 34 -12.51 19.27 -10.74
N GLU A 35 -13.20 18.46 -11.53
CA GLU A 35 -13.96 17.31 -11.04
C GLU A 35 -13.05 16.32 -10.32
N TYR A 36 -11.96 15.88 -10.95
CA TYR A 36 -11.03 14.95 -10.32
C TYR A 36 -10.30 15.52 -9.11
N ARG A 37 -10.00 16.83 -9.09
CA ARG A 37 -9.47 17.47 -7.88
C ARG A 37 -10.46 17.47 -6.73
N SER A 38 -11.75 17.63 -7.02
CA SER A 38 -12.80 17.52 -6.01
C SER A 38 -12.88 16.10 -5.45
N LEU A 39 -12.82 15.08 -6.32
CA LEU A 39 -12.81 13.68 -5.91
C LEU A 39 -11.61 13.34 -5.02
N VAL A 40 -10.40 13.80 -5.38
CA VAL A 40 -9.20 13.61 -4.55
C VAL A 40 -9.34 14.30 -3.18
N SER A 41 -10.00 15.46 -3.13
CA SER A 41 -10.27 16.15 -1.86
C SER A 41 -11.23 15.36 -0.98
N GLU A 42 -12.33 14.87 -1.56
CA GLU A 42 -13.33 14.04 -0.86
C GLU A 42 -12.71 12.73 -0.35
N GLU A 43 -11.90 12.06 -1.18
CA GLU A 43 -11.17 10.87 -0.78
C GLU A 43 -10.19 11.17 0.37
N SER A 44 -9.49 12.30 0.32
CA SER A 44 -8.58 12.72 1.40
C SER A 44 -9.31 12.97 2.71
N GLU A 45 -10.51 13.55 2.67
CA GLU A 45 -11.36 13.76 3.84
C GLU A 45 -11.87 12.44 4.41
N LEU A 46 -12.36 11.53 3.56
CA LEU A 46 -12.78 10.19 3.96
C LEU A 46 -11.62 9.39 4.57
N PHE A 47 -10.46 9.42 3.93
CA PHE A 47 -9.24 8.78 4.43
C PHE A 47 -8.85 9.32 5.80
N ALA A 48 -8.90 10.64 5.99
CA ALA A 48 -8.64 11.26 7.29
C ALA A 48 -9.67 10.88 8.36
N MET A 49 -10.94 10.67 7.99
CA MET A 49 -11.97 10.17 8.91
C MET A 49 -11.69 8.73 9.32
N VAL A 50 -11.47 7.83 8.36
CA VAL A 50 -11.20 6.40 8.62
C VAL A 50 -9.92 6.20 9.42
N ASN A 51 -8.88 6.98 9.15
CA ASN A 51 -7.61 6.87 9.88
C ASN A 51 -7.70 7.20 11.36
N LYS A 52 -8.76 7.88 11.82
CA LYS A 52 -8.98 8.10 13.26
C LYS A 52 -9.28 6.78 13.99
N ASP A 53 -9.88 5.84 13.27
CA ASP A 53 -10.33 4.56 13.80
C ASP A 53 -9.32 3.44 13.56
N LEU A 54 -8.19 3.72 12.89
CA LEU A 54 -7.13 2.73 12.61
C LEU A 54 -6.60 2.01 13.86
N ALA A 55 -6.60 2.70 15.01
CA ALA A 55 -6.11 2.13 16.27
C ALA A 55 -7.21 1.39 17.07
N LEU A 56 -8.46 1.40 16.60
CA LEU A 56 -9.55 0.67 17.26
C LEU A 56 -9.43 -0.82 16.95
N PRO A 57 -9.79 -1.69 17.91
CA PRO A 57 -9.80 -3.13 17.67
C PRO A 57 -10.89 -3.48 16.65
N ALA A 58 -10.61 -4.41 15.75
CA ALA A 58 -11.57 -4.93 14.80
C ALA A 58 -12.56 -5.87 15.50
N VAL A 59 -13.72 -5.32 15.90
CA VAL A 59 -14.77 -6.03 16.63
C VAL A 59 -16.09 -5.93 15.87
N THR A 60 -16.78 -7.04 15.67
CA THR A 60 -18.10 -7.10 15.04
C THR A 60 -19.21 -6.56 15.96
N LEU A 61 -20.41 -6.29 15.41
CA LEU A 61 -21.56 -5.79 16.19
C LEU A 61 -22.04 -6.78 17.27
N ASP A 62 -21.76 -8.07 17.10
CA ASP A 62 -22.02 -9.15 18.06
C ASP A 62 -20.77 -9.52 18.89
N ASN A 63 -19.81 -8.59 18.97
CA ASN A 63 -18.65 -8.63 19.87
C ASN A 63 -17.65 -9.77 19.61
N GLN A 64 -17.46 -10.15 18.35
CA GLN A 64 -16.39 -11.05 17.93
C GLN A 64 -15.16 -10.25 17.52
N TYR A 65 -14.02 -10.55 18.13
CA TYR A 65 -12.74 -9.97 17.74
C TYR A 65 -12.16 -10.73 16.53
N ILE A 66 -11.62 -9.99 15.57
CA ILE A 66 -11.00 -10.52 14.35
C ILE A 66 -9.61 -9.92 14.22
N GLU A 67 -8.58 -10.76 14.05
CA GLU A 67 -7.22 -10.28 13.78
C GLU A 67 -7.13 -9.68 12.37
N VAL A 68 -6.68 -8.43 12.29
CA VAL A 68 -6.37 -7.73 11.04
C VAL A 68 -4.86 -7.76 10.84
N MET A 69 -4.42 -8.68 9.99
CA MET A 69 -3.00 -8.96 9.77
C MET A 69 -2.52 -8.42 8.43
N LEU A 70 -1.33 -7.82 8.39
CA LEU A 70 -0.71 -7.30 7.19
C LEU A 70 -0.21 -8.44 6.28
N ASN A 71 -0.48 -8.31 4.98
CA ASN A 71 0.22 -9.06 3.94
C ASN A 71 1.39 -8.21 3.44
N ALA A 72 2.59 -8.52 3.94
CA ALA A 72 3.81 -7.78 3.71
C ALA A 72 4.60 -8.38 2.53
N GLY A 73 5.03 -7.52 1.61
CA GLY A 73 6.02 -7.85 0.58
C GLY A 73 7.11 -6.79 0.56
N LEU A 74 7.19 -6.04 -0.54
CA LEU A 74 8.02 -4.82 -0.67
C LEU A 74 7.72 -3.75 0.39
N SER A 75 6.49 -3.75 0.90
CA SER A 75 5.89 -2.68 1.69
C SER A 75 6.05 -2.81 3.20
N ALA A 76 6.70 -3.89 3.67
CA ALA A 76 6.86 -4.15 5.10
C ALA A 76 7.60 -3.02 5.83
N ASP A 77 8.45 -2.27 5.11
CA ASP A 77 9.26 -1.17 5.63
C ASP A 77 8.70 0.24 5.36
N SER A 78 7.68 0.40 4.51
CA SER A 78 7.44 1.72 3.87
C SER A 78 6.27 2.54 4.41
N ASN A 79 5.44 2.05 5.34
CA ASN A 79 4.33 2.86 5.86
C ASN A 79 4.05 2.68 7.37
N ILE A 80 4.69 3.53 8.17
CA ILE A 80 4.57 3.57 9.63
C ILE A 80 3.11 3.63 10.11
N ALA A 81 2.23 4.33 9.38
CA ALA A 81 0.82 4.46 9.75
C ALA A 81 0.05 3.13 9.70
N ILE A 82 0.39 2.26 8.76
CA ILE A 82 -0.22 0.93 8.62
C ILE A 82 0.26 0.01 9.76
N ASN A 83 1.51 0.15 10.19
CA ASN A 83 2.09 -0.68 11.25
C ASN A 83 1.44 -0.46 12.62
N THR A 84 0.80 0.70 12.83
CA THR A 84 0.06 1.04 14.06
C THR A 84 -1.38 0.51 14.10
N GLY A 85 -1.96 0.12 12.96
CA GLY A 85 -3.39 -0.27 12.87
C GLY A 85 -3.62 -1.73 12.52
N VAL A 86 -2.60 -2.58 12.67
CA VAL A 86 -2.67 -4.02 12.40
C VAL A 86 -2.26 -4.80 13.65
N ASP A 87 -2.75 -6.03 13.75
CA ASP A 87 -2.44 -6.94 14.85
C ASP A 87 -1.13 -7.73 14.62
N GLY A 88 -0.55 -7.60 13.42
CA GLY A 88 0.73 -8.19 13.03
C GLY A 88 0.89 -8.34 11.52
N VAL A 89 1.83 -9.17 11.11
CA VAL A 89 2.06 -9.60 9.72
C VAL A 89 1.58 -11.04 9.57
N GLY A 90 0.53 -11.24 8.79
CA GLY A 90 -0.10 -12.55 8.57
C GLY A 90 0.47 -13.29 7.36
N LEU A 91 1.24 -12.58 6.52
CA LEU A 91 2.00 -13.15 5.44
C LEU A 91 3.21 -12.26 5.13
N TYR A 92 4.42 -12.73 5.38
CA TYR A 92 5.66 -12.10 4.94
C TYR A 92 6.21 -12.79 3.68
N ARG A 93 6.09 -12.12 2.54
CA ARG A 93 6.46 -12.65 1.22
C ARG A 93 7.97 -12.57 0.98
N THR A 94 8.67 -13.66 1.29
CA THR A 94 10.14 -13.76 1.17
C THR A 94 10.63 -13.78 -0.28
N GLU A 95 9.80 -14.22 -1.24
CA GLU A 95 10.17 -14.30 -2.66
C GLU A 95 10.48 -12.94 -3.28
N ILE A 96 9.98 -11.87 -2.69
CA ILE A 96 10.18 -10.50 -3.18
C ILE A 96 11.67 -10.14 -3.19
N ALA A 97 12.43 -10.54 -2.17
CA ALA A 97 13.87 -10.30 -2.11
C ALA A 97 14.62 -11.00 -3.27
N PHE A 98 14.13 -12.16 -3.70
CA PHE A 98 14.70 -12.95 -4.79
C PHE A 98 14.36 -12.39 -6.17
N LEU A 99 13.19 -11.74 -6.32
CA LEU A 99 12.73 -11.19 -7.60
C LEU A 99 13.33 -9.82 -7.92
N LEU A 100 13.69 -9.03 -6.91
CA LEU A 100 14.16 -7.66 -7.09
C LEU A 100 15.67 -7.54 -7.25
N GLN A 101 16.42 -8.53 -6.78
CA GLN A 101 17.88 -8.50 -6.83
C GLN A 101 18.39 -9.18 -8.11
N HIS A 102 19.54 -8.71 -8.60
CA HIS A 102 20.25 -9.36 -9.71
C HIS A 102 21.03 -10.61 -9.28
N HIS A 103 20.92 -11.01 -8.01
CA HIS A 103 21.51 -12.20 -7.43
C HIS A 103 20.54 -12.83 -6.42
N PHE A 104 20.85 -14.06 -6.01
CA PHE A 104 20.16 -14.67 -4.89
C PHE A 104 20.60 -13.99 -3.58
N PRO A 105 19.68 -13.61 -2.69
CA PRO A 105 20.04 -13.05 -1.39
C PRO A 105 20.75 -14.11 -0.56
N SER A 106 21.90 -13.74 -0.01
CA SER A 106 22.66 -14.54 0.94
C SER A 106 21.89 -14.76 2.24
N GLU A 107 22.35 -15.73 3.04
CA GLU A 107 21.81 -15.95 4.39
C GLU A 107 21.89 -14.68 5.25
N ASP A 108 23.03 -13.98 5.23
CA ASP A 108 23.23 -12.77 6.02
C ASP A 108 22.26 -11.64 5.60
N GLU A 109 22.02 -11.47 4.30
CA GLU A 109 21.05 -10.50 3.79
C GLU A 109 19.63 -10.85 4.23
N GLN A 110 19.24 -12.12 4.13
CA GLN A 110 17.95 -12.61 4.60
C GLN A 110 17.82 -12.44 6.12
N TYR A 111 18.86 -12.76 6.89
CA TYR A 111 18.90 -12.54 8.34
C TYR A 111 18.64 -11.09 8.70
N HIS A 112 19.32 -10.15 8.02
CA HIS A 112 19.12 -8.73 8.26
C HIS A 112 17.70 -8.25 7.92
N GLN A 113 17.13 -8.74 6.83
CA GLN A 113 15.75 -8.43 6.43
C GLN A 113 14.73 -8.97 7.44
N TYR A 114 14.83 -10.25 7.80
CA TYR A 114 13.92 -10.87 8.77
C TYR A 114 14.04 -10.25 10.15
N ARG A 115 15.26 -9.90 10.57
CA ARG A 115 15.49 -9.19 11.83
C ARG A 115 14.88 -7.80 11.82
N ALA A 116 14.96 -7.07 10.71
CA ALA A 116 14.38 -5.73 10.58
C ALA A 116 12.85 -5.79 10.77
N ILE A 117 12.16 -6.69 10.07
CA ILE A 117 10.70 -6.80 10.20
C ILE A 117 10.28 -7.25 11.60
N LEU A 118 10.96 -8.23 12.20
CA LEU A 118 10.66 -8.68 13.56
C LEU A 118 10.88 -7.57 14.60
N ASN A 119 11.87 -6.70 14.40
CA ASN A 119 12.08 -5.55 15.28
C ASN A 119 10.97 -4.49 15.12
N SER A 120 10.48 -4.26 13.90
CA SER A 120 9.37 -3.33 13.64
C SER A 120 8.05 -3.81 14.25
N TYR A 121 7.89 -5.12 14.43
CA TYR A 121 6.70 -5.77 14.99
C TYR A 121 7.00 -6.49 16.31
N SER A 122 7.78 -5.87 17.20
CA SER A 122 8.37 -6.54 18.37
C SER A 122 7.39 -7.22 19.33
N ASN A 123 6.14 -6.77 19.37
CA ASN A 123 5.08 -7.31 20.24
C ASN A 123 3.95 -7.98 19.45
N GLN A 124 4.13 -8.16 18.14
CA GLN A 124 3.10 -8.66 17.24
C GLN A 124 3.62 -9.90 16.50
N ARG A 125 2.70 -10.69 15.98
CA ARG A 125 3.06 -11.90 15.22
C ARG A 125 3.55 -11.53 13.83
N VAL A 126 4.58 -12.21 13.35
CA VAL A 126 5.01 -12.20 11.95
C VAL A 126 5.00 -13.64 11.44
N VAL A 127 4.25 -13.88 10.36
CA VAL A 127 4.08 -15.20 9.72
C VAL A 127 4.87 -15.29 8.43
#